data_AF-A0A353LQL8-F1
#
_entry.id   AF-A0A353LQL8-F1
#
_cell.length_a   1.000
_cell.length_b   1.000
_cell.length_c   1.000
_cell.angle_alpha   90.00
_cell.angle_beta   90.00
_cell.angle_gamma   90.00
#
_symmetry.space_group_name_H-M   'P 1'
#
loop_
_entity.id
_entity.type
_entity.pdbx_description
1 polymer ?
#
loop_
_entity_poly.entity_id
_entity_poly.type
_entity_poly.pdbx_seq_one_letter_code
_entity_poly.pdbx_strand_id
1 'polypeptide(L)' 'NPFTHLVELLRAASEGRFDAAGYGVMAGCTLLFFLIARTGYDPERGIFNRR' A
#
# COMPACT_ATOMS: atom_id res chain seq x y z
N ASN A 1 7.24 -5.87 -7.17
CA ASN A 1 7.45 -5.50 -5.75
C ASN A 1 7.04 -4.04 -5.60
N PRO A 2 6.14 -3.67 -4.65
CA PRO A 2 5.70 -2.28 -4.47
C PRO A 2 6.84 -1.26 -4.27
N PHE A 3 7.95 -1.66 -3.65
CA PHE A 3 9.11 -0.77 -3.47
C PHE A 3 9.79 -0.41 -4.81
N THR A 4 9.80 -1.31 -5.78
CA THR A 4 10.34 -1.03 -7.12
C THR A 4 9.49 0.03 -7.82
N HIS A 5 8.16 -0.12 -7.78
CA HIS A 5 7.25 0.84 -8.39
C HIS A 5 7.34 2.22 -7.72
N LEU A 6 7.57 2.28 -6.40
CA LEU A 6 7.81 3.54 -5.71
C LEU A 6 9.07 4.26 -6.23
N VAL A 7 10.19 3.54 -6.38
CA VAL A 7 11.44 4.12 -6.88
C VAL A 7 11.30 4.57 -8.34
N GLU A 8 10.57 3.81 -9.15
CA GLU A 8 10.27 4.18 -10.55
C GLU A 8 9.37 5.41 -10.65
N LEU A 9 8.33 5.51 -9.80
CA LEU A 9 7.48 6.70 -9.70
C LEU A 9 8.27 7.93 -9.28
N LEU A 10 9.18 7.78 -8.31
CA LEU A 10 10.03 8.88 -7.85
C LEU A 10 10.96 9.37 -8.96
N ARG A 11 11.52 8.43 -9.74
CA ARG A 11 12.32 8.75 -10.94
C ARG A 11 11.49 9.47 -11.99
N ALA A 12 10.31 8.94 -12.33
CA ALA A 12 9.40 9.55 -13.28
C ALA A 12 9.02 10.98 -12.84
N ALA A 13 8.68 11.18 -11.56
CA ALA A 13 8.38 12.49 -11.00
C ALA A 13 9.56 13.47 -11.13
N SER A 14 10.80 12.99 -10.92
CA SER A 14 12.03 13.79 -11.10
C SER A 14 12.24 14.20 -12.57
N GLU A 15 11.77 13.38 -13.51
CA GLU A 15 11.77 13.66 -14.95
C GLU A 15 10.56 14.49 -15.41
N GLY A 16 9.64 14.88 -14.50
CA GLY A 16 8.39 15.54 -14.84
C GLY A 16 7.36 14.64 -15.55
N ARG A 17 7.53 13.32 -15.44
CA ARG A 17 6.69 12.29 -16.04
C ARG A 17 5.80 11.64 -14.98
N PHE A 18 4.67 11.08 -15.42
CA PHE A 18 3.76 10.34 -14.55
C PHE A 18 3.60 8.90 -15.05
N ASP A 19 3.87 7.93 -14.18
CA ASP A 19 3.65 6.51 -14.44
C ASP A 19 2.36 6.04 -13.77
N ALA A 20 1.28 5.98 -14.55
CA ALA A 20 -0.03 5.57 -14.05
C ALA A 20 -0.06 4.10 -13.60
N ALA A 21 0.72 3.21 -14.22
CA ALA A 21 0.74 1.80 -13.88
C ALA A 21 1.41 1.57 -12.52
N GLY A 22 2.60 2.13 -12.33
CA GLY A 22 3.30 2.10 -11.04
C GLY A 22 2.45 2.72 -9.92
N TYR A 23 1.77 3.83 -10.21
CA TYR A 23 0.88 4.48 -9.24
C TYR A 23 -0.29 3.59 -8.83
N GLY A 24 -0.93 2.93 -9.81
CA GLY A 24 -2.02 1.98 -9.55
C GLY A 24 -1.58 0.81 -8.66
N VAL A 25 -0.40 0.24 -8.91
CA VAL A 25 0.16 -0.83 -8.08
C VAL A 25 0.43 -0.33 -6.65
N MET A 26 1.09 0.82 -6.50
CA MET A 26 1.36 1.40 -5.19
C MET A 26 0.07 1.66 -4.40
N ALA A 27 -0.90 2.36 -5.01
CA ALA A 27 -2.17 2.69 -4.39
C ALA A 27 -2.96 1.42 -4.02
N GLY A 28 -2.98 0.42 -4.89
CA GLY A 28 -3.62 -0.88 -4.64
C GLY A 28 -2.99 -1.62 -3.45
N CYS A 29 -1.65 -1.68 -3.38
CA CYS A 29 -0.95 -2.27 -2.25
C CYS A 29 -1.20 -1.50 -0.94
N THR A 30 -1.18 -0.16 -0.97
CA THR A 30 -1.48 0.67 0.20
C THR A 30 -2.88 0.38 0.72
N LEU A 31 -3.89 0.38 -0.16
CA LEU A 31 -5.26 0.09 0.23
C LEU A 31 -5.39 -1.32 0.81
N LEU A 32 -4.83 -2.32 0.12
CA LEU A 32 -4.89 -3.71 0.55
C LEU A 32 -4.31 -3.91 1.95
N PHE A 33 -3.07 -3.46 2.17
CA PHE A 33 -2.41 -3.62 3.47
C PHE A 33 -3.04 -2.77 4.55
N PHE A 34 -3.51 -1.56 4.23
CA PHE A 34 -4.23 -0.73 5.17
C PHE A 34 -5.52 -1.41 5.63
N LEU A 35 -6.30 -2.00 4.71
CA LEU A 35 -7.52 -2.72 5.05
C LEU A 35 -7.23 -3.96 5.90
N ILE A 36 -6.22 -4.74 5.53
CA ILE A 36 -5.78 -5.90 6.32
C ILE A 36 -5.38 -5.45 7.73
N ALA A 37 -4.54 -4.42 7.85
CA ALA A 37 -4.09 -3.88 9.13
C ALA A 37 -5.25 -3.35 9.97
N ARG A 38 -6.19 -2.61 9.35
CA ARG A 38 -7.41 -2.14 10.00
C ARG A 38 -8.23 -3.32 10.55
N THR A 39 -8.44 -4.36 9.76
CA THR A 39 -9.23 -5.53 10.19
C THR A 39 -8.52 -6.37 11.25
N GLY A 40 -7.20 -6.49 11.20
CA GLY A 40 -6.41 -7.23 12.18
C GLY A 40 -6.21 -6.47 13.49
N TYR A 41 -6.18 -5.13 13.44
CA TYR A 41 -5.99 -4.26 14.61
C TYR A 41 -7.29 -3.97 15.36
N ASP A 42 -8.46 -4.18 14.74
CA ASP A 42 -9.77 -3.98 15.36
C ASP A 42 -9.87 -4.80 16.67
N PRO A 43 -9.74 -4.15 17.85
CA PRO A 43 -9.67 -4.85 19.12
C PRO A 43 -11.05 -5.36 19.55
N GLU A 44 -12.14 -4.77 19.04
CA GLU A 44 -13.51 -5.16 19.33
C GLU A 44 -13.92 -6.42 18.55
N ARG A 45 -13.30 -6.64 17.38
CA ARG A 45 -13.50 -7.85 16.54
C ARG A 45 -12.35 -8.85 16.66
N GLY A 46 -11.50 -8.68 17.67
CA GLY A 46 -10.18 -9.27 17.76
C GLY A 46 -10.13 -10.79 17.56
N ILE A 47 -9.42 -11.21 16.51
CA ILE A 47 -8.94 -12.59 16.29
C ILE A 47 -7.95 -12.98 17.40
N PHE A 48 -7.33 -11.98 18.04
CA PHE A 48 -6.39 -12.11 19.14
C PHE A 48 -7.04 -11.82 20.51
N ASN A 49 -8.33 -12.11 20.66
CA ASN A 49 -8.94 -12.20 21.98
C ASN A 49 -8.33 -13.42 22.69
N ARG A 50 -7.25 -13.18 23.44
CA ARG A 50 -6.63 -14.13 24.35
C ARG A 50 -7.69 -14.55 25.38
N ARG A 51 -8.23 -15.76 25.21
CA ARG A 51 -8.64 -16.56 26.37
C ARG A 51 -7.40 -17.17 27.00
#